data_AF-A0A1E3BT90-F1
#
_entry.id   AF-A0A1E3BT90-F1
#
_cell.length_a   1.000
_cell.length_b   1.000
_cell.length_c   1.000
_cell.angle_alpha   90.00
_cell.angle_beta   90.00
_cell.angle_gamma   90.00
#
_symmetry.space_group_name_H-M   'P 1'
#
loop_
_entity.id
_entity.type
_entity.pdbx_description
1 polymer ?
#
loop_
_entity_poly.entity_id
_entity_poly.type
_entity_poly.pdbx_seq_one_letter_code
_entity_poly.pdbx_strand_id
1 'polypeptide(L)'
;MPTSSTSQEMELELPYAVDTFNKFSSPSNANTQFLKEDGQVLLETLLREFFTRHQMTQTFGLSLLHRHFGLKEHEALVDANSTSTPWDLRGTSTASGVV
;
A
#
# COMPACT_ATOMS: atom_id res chain seq x y z
N MET A 1 16.78 -26.74 -39.80
CA MET A 1 16.21 -25.41 -39.52
C MET A 1 15.77 -25.42 -38.06
N PRO A 2 16.49 -24.76 -37.13
CA PRO A 2 16.12 -24.79 -35.72
C PRO A 2 14.86 -23.96 -35.49
N THR A 3 13.95 -24.51 -34.70
CA THR A 3 12.66 -23.97 -34.29
C THR A 3 12.87 -22.86 -33.26
N SER A 4 12.45 -21.63 -33.55
CA SER A 4 12.36 -20.56 -32.56
C SER A 4 11.30 -20.91 -31.52
N SER A 5 11.73 -21.38 -30.36
CA SER A 5 10.89 -21.51 -29.18
C SER A 5 10.70 -20.12 -28.60
N THR A 6 9.57 -19.50 -28.89
CA THR A 6 9.11 -18.30 -28.18
C THR A 6 8.91 -18.70 -26.73
N SER A 7 9.86 -18.37 -25.87
CA SER A 7 9.66 -18.40 -24.42
C SER A 7 8.54 -17.42 -24.12
N GLN A 8 7.35 -17.96 -23.82
CA GLN A 8 6.26 -17.18 -23.24
C GLN A 8 6.80 -16.60 -21.92
N GLU A 9 7.04 -15.30 -21.89
CA GLU A 9 7.20 -14.57 -20.63
C GLU A 9 5.93 -14.83 -19.83
N MET A 10 6.08 -15.58 -18.73
CA MET A 10 5.00 -15.83 -17.79
C MET A 10 4.72 -14.49 -17.12
N GLU A 11 3.75 -13.75 -17.66
CA GLU A 11 3.27 -12.50 -17.08
C GLU A 11 2.76 -12.83 -15.69
N LEU A 12 3.57 -12.49 -14.69
CA LEU A 12 3.29 -12.76 -13.31
C LEU A 12 2.17 -11.79 -12.91
N GLU A 13 0.90 -12.22 -12.96
CA GLU A 13 -0.17 -11.46 -12.33
C GLU A 13 0.15 -11.38 -10.84
N LEU A 14 0.63 -10.22 -10.42
CA LEU A 14 0.95 -9.99 -9.03
C LEU A 14 -0.36 -9.97 -8.22
N PRO A 15 -0.42 -10.60 -7.04
CA PRO A 15 -1.57 -10.50 -6.13
C PRO A 15 -1.75 -9.09 -5.55
N TYR A 16 -1.01 -8.11 -6.07
CA TYR A 16 -0.82 -6.78 -5.58
C TYR A 16 -1.01 -5.79 -6.74
N ALA A 17 -1.85 -4.78 -6.52
CA ALA A 17 -2.13 -3.75 -7.51
C ALA A 17 -1.25 -2.51 -7.27
N VAL A 18 -0.17 -2.40 -8.04
CA VAL A 18 0.78 -1.27 -8.05
C VAL A 18 0.05 0.06 -8.14
N ASP A 19 -0.89 0.15 -9.08
CA ASP A 19 -1.67 1.36 -9.33
C ASP A 19 -2.53 1.76 -8.15
N THR A 20 -3.07 0.78 -7.41
CA THR A 20 -3.85 1.06 -6.19
C THR A 20 -2.95 1.65 -5.11
N PHE A 21 -1.75 1.11 -4.91
CA PHE A 21 -0.79 1.69 -3.98
C PHE A 21 -0.37 3.11 -4.38
N ASN A 22 -0.07 3.32 -5.66
CA ASN A 22 0.41 4.61 -6.15
C ASN A 22 -0.65 5.72 -6.13
N LYS A 23 -1.94 5.38 -6.02
CA LYS A 23 -3.04 6.34 -5.81
C LYS A 23 -3.02 6.99 -4.43
N PHE A 24 -2.37 6.41 -3.42
CA PHE A 24 -2.24 7.06 -2.13
C PHE A 24 -1.46 8.38 -2.26
N SER A 25 -1.83 9.37 -1.45
CA SER A 25 -1.18 10.67 -1.42
C SER A 25 0.19 10.58 -0.74
N SER A 26 1.11 11.46 -1.14
CA SER A 26 2.33 11.70 -0.36
C SER A 26 1.98 12.31 0.99
N PRO A 27 2.84 12.23 2.02
CA PRO A 27 2.59 12.87 3.31
C PRO A 27 2.30 14.38 3.19
N SER A 28 3.03 15.06 2.31
CA SER A 28 2.84 16.50 2.06
C SER A 28 1.46 16.80 1.47
N ASN A 29 1.02 16.02 0.49
CA ASN A 29 -0.28 16.19 -0.17
C ASN A 29 -1.42 15.77 0.76
N ALA A 30 -1.26 14.67 1.52
CA ALA A 30 -2.21 14.23 2.53
C ALA A 30 -2.43 15.30 3.59
N ASN A 31 -1.35 15.89 4.11
CA ASN A 31 -1.43 16.99 5.07
C ASN A 31 -2.12 18.22 4.48
N THR A 32 -1.79 18.58 3.23
CA THR A 32 -2.42 19.72 2.55
C THR A 32 -3.94 19.51 2.41
N GLN A 33 -4.36 18.31 2.02
CA GLN A 33 -5.78 17.96 1.94
C GLN A 33 -6.45 17.95 3.31
N PHE A 34 -5.80 17.37 4.32
CA PHE A 34 -6.29 17.36 5.69
C PHE A 34 -6.55 18.78 6.22
N LEU A 35 -5.63 19.71 5.99
CA LEU A 35 -5.81 21.11 6.39
C LEU A 35 -6.89 21.81 5.56
N LYS A 36 -6.96 21.53 4.26
CA LYS A 36 -7.97 22.11 3.36
C LYS A 36 -9.40 21.70 3.72
N GLU A 37 -9.59 20.49 4.23
CA GLU A 37 -10.90 19.93 4.56
C GLU A 37 -11.29 20.11 6.03
N ASP A 38 -10.65 21.05 6.75
CA ASP A 38 -10.84 21.25 8.19
C ASP A 38 -10.70 19.93 8.98
N GLY A 39 -9.75 19.08 8.57
CA GLY A 39 -9.58 17.73 9.09
C GLY A 39 -9.37 17.68 10.61
N GLN A 40 -8.86 18.77 11.20
CA GLN A 40 -8.76 18.90 12.65
C GLN A 40 -10.13 18.99 13.32
N VAL A 41 -11.08 19.72 12.73
CA VAL A 41 -12.47 19.78 13.23
C VAL A 41 -13.11 18.40 13.10
N LEU A 42 -12.93 17.72 11.96
CA LEU A 42 -13.43 16.36 11.75
C LEU A 42 -12.89 15.38 12.80
N LEU A 43 -11.59 15.49 13.12
CA LEU A 43 -10.93 14.65 14.12
C LEU A 43 -11.51 14.88 15.52
N GLU A 44 -11.60 16.14 15.95
CA GLU A 44 -11.98 16.49 17.33
C GLU A 44 -13.48 16.35 17.60
N THR A 45 -14.32 16.51 16.57
CA THR A 45 -15.77 16.44 16.71
C THR A 45 -16.27 15.05 16.36
N LEU A 46 -16.19 14.63 15.09
CA LEU A 46 -16.80 13.39 14.64
C LEU A 46 -16.03 12.16 15.12
N LEU A 47 -14.74 12.08 14.78
CA LEU A 47 -13.96 10.86 15.00
C LEU A 47 -13.69 10.63 16.48
N ARG A 48 -13.27 11.67 17.21
CA ARG A 48 -13.03 11.58 18.66
C ARG A 48 -14.30 11.22 19.42
N GLU A 49 -15.44 11.87 19.14
CA GLU A 49 -16.69 11.53 19.83
C GLU A 49 -17.14 10.11 19.51
N PHE A 50 -17.07 9.69 18.24
CA PHE A 50 -17.43 8.34 17.85
C PHE A 50 -16.56 7.30 18.57
N PHE A 51 -15.23 7.49 18.55
CA PHE A 51 -14.30 6.54 19.15
C PHE A 51 -14.45 6.46 20.67
N THR A 52 -14.67 7.59 21.34
CA THR A 52 -14.82 7.64 22.80
C THR A 52 -16.18 7.11 23.26
N ARG A 53 -17.28 7.54 22.62
CA ARG A 53 -18.64 7.13 22.97
C ARG A 53 -18.84 5.63 22.88
N HIS A 54 -18.25 5.01 21.86
CA HIS A 54 -18.41 3.58 21.62
C HIS A 54 -17.22 2.74 22.13
N GLN A 55 -16.29 3.34 22.88
CA GLN A 55 -15.09 2.66 23.40
C GLN A 55 -14.26 1.95 22.30
N MET A 56 -14.29 2.51 21.09
CA MET A 56 -13.63 1.92 19.93
C MET A 56 -12.11 1.93 20.07
N THR A 57 -11.53 2.81 20.90
CA THR A 57 -10.07 2.89 21.11
C THR A 57 -9.43 1.61 21.67
N GLN A 58 -10.23 0.71 22.26
CA GLN A 58 -9.76 -0.60 22.74
C GLN A 58 -9.76 -1.68 21.66
N THR A 59 -10.45 -1.45 20.55
CA THR A 59 -10.68 -2.45 19.48
C THR A 59 -10.13 -2.00 18.13
N PHE A 60 -10.18 -0.69 17.84
CA PHE A 60 -9.82 -0.09 16.57
C PHE A 60 -8.90 1.11 16.77
N GLY A 61 -7.97 1.27 15.84
CA GLY A 61 -7.12 2.46 15.71
C GLY A 61 -7.54 3.32 14.52
N LEU A 62 -7.14 4.58 14.55
CA LEU A 62 -7.26 5.49 13.41
C LEU A 62 -5.87 5.75 12.83
N SER A 63 -5.73 5.66 11.51
CA SER A 63 -4.48 5.93 10.80
C SER A 63 -4.75 6.72 9.53
N LEU A 64 -3.82 7.62 9.17
CA LEU A 64 -3.86 8.36 7.92
C LEU A 64 -3.08 7.58 6.86
N LEU A 65 -3.77 7.08 5.83
CA LEU A 65 -3.13 6.36 4.74
C LEU A 65 -2.34 7.33 3.84
N HIS A 66 -1.07 7.01 3.61
CA HIS A 66 -0.17 7.77 2.74
C HIS A 66 0.95 6.87 2.20
N ARG A 67 1.62 7.30 1.14
CA ARG A 67 2.80 6.62 0.60
C ARG A 67 4.04 7.51 0.65
N HIS A 68 5.19 6.97 1.06
CA HIS A 68 6.45 7.72 1.06
C HIS A 68 7.15 7.72 -0.31
N PHE A 69 6.89 6.72 -1.14
CA PHE A 69 7.46 6.54 -2.48
C PHE A 69 6.41 5.94 -3.43
N GLY A 70 6.75 5.81 -4.71
CA GLY A 70 5.96 5.04 -5.67
C GLY A 70 6.59 3.68 -5.90
N LEU A 71 5.78 2.72 -6.33
CA LEU A 71 6.24 1.39 -6.77
C LEU A 71 6.23 1.33 -8.30
N LYS A 72 7.20 0.62 -8.88
CA LYS A 72 7.15 0.23 -10.30
C LYS A 72 6.28 -1.00 -10.49
N GLU A 73 5.91 -1.28 -11.74
CA GLU A 73 5.06 -2.41 -12.14
C GLU A 73 5.53 -3.79 -11.61
N HIS A 74 6.83 -3.96 -11.44
CA HIS A 74 7.47 -5.19 -10.97
C HIS A 74 8.01 -5.10 -9.53
N GLU A 75 7.64 -4.07 -8.77
CA GLU A 75 8.08 -3.93 -7.38
C GLU A 75 6.93 -4.24 -6.42
N ALA A 76 7.19 -4.91 -5.31
CA ALA A 76 6.24 -4.99 -4.20
C ALA A 76 6.77 -4.27 -2.97
N LEU A 77 5.85 -3.74 -2.16
CA LEU A 77 6.20 -3.23 -0.83
C LEU A 77 6.43 -4.42 0.11
N VAL A 78 7.66 -4.58 0.57
CA VAL A 78 8.04 -5.64 1.51
C VAL A 78 8.43 -5.00 2.83
N ASP A 79 7.86 -5.47 3.94
CA ASP A 79 8.36 -5.15 5.27
C ASP A 79 9.51 -6.10 5.63
N ALA A 80 10.71 -5.55 5.72
CA ALA A 80 11.91 -6.28 6.13
C ALA A 80 12.56 -5.54 7.29
N ASN A 81 12.71 -6.20 8.44
CA ASN A 81 13.30 -5.62 9.65
C ASN A 81 12.65 -4.28 10.05
N SER A 82 11.32 -4.23 10.07
CA SER A 82 10.53 -3.04 10.41
C SER A 82 10.73 -1.85 9.46
N THR A 83 11.19 -2.13 8.23
CA THR A 83 11.40 -1.13 7.19
C THR A 83 10.68 -1.56 5.92
N SER A 84 9.68 -0.78 5.52
CA SER A 84 8.98 -1.00 4.26
C SER A 84 9.84 -0.54 3.08
N THR A 85 10.23 -1.48 2.22
CA THR A 85 11.16 -1.25 1.11
C THR A 85 10.55 -1.78 -0.20
N PRO A 86 10.69 -1.07 -1.33
CA PRO A 86 10.29 -1.60 -2.62
C PRO A 86 11.27 -2.70 -3.05
N TRP A 87 10.77 -3.91 -3.30
CA TRP A 87 11.57 -5.04 -3.78
C TRP A 87 11.17 -5.40 -5.20
N ASP A 88 12.18 -5.52 -6.07
CA ASP A 88 12.01 -5.99 -7.43
C ASP A 88 11.71 -7.49 -7.44
N LEU A 89 10.61 -7.85 -8.11
CA LEU A 89 10.14 -9.23 -8.22
C LEU A 89 10.63 -9.92 -9.50
N ARG A 90 11.36 -9.21 -10.37
CA ARG A 90 11.97 -9.83 -11.55
C ARG A 90 13.00 -10.86 -11.11
N GLY A 91 12.83 -12.11 -11.54
CA GLY A 91 13.72 -13.21 -11.20
C GLY A 91 13.44 -13.88 -9.85
N THR A 92 12.41 -13.45 -9.11
CA THR A 92 11.91 -14.26 -7.99
C THR A 92 11.14 -15.45 -8.54
N SER A 93 11.64 -16.67 -8.34
CA SER A 93 10.85 -17.86 -8.63
C SER A 93 9.72 -17.93 -7.61
N THR A 94 8.48 -17.86 -8.05
CA THR A 94 7.33 -18.24 -7.22
C THR A 94 7.52 -19.70 -6.84
N ALA A 95 8.01 -19.96 -5.63
CA ALA A 95 7.90 -21.28 -5.05
C ALA A 95 6.40 -21.51 -4.86
N SER A 96 5.78 -22.20 -5.80
CA SER A 96 4.43 -22.74 -5.66
C SER A 96 4.50 -23.73 -4.50
N GLY A 97 4.21 -23.24 -3.30
CA GLY A 97 4.43 -23.93 -2.04
C GLY A 97 3.35 -23.53 -1.06
N VAL A 98 2.25 -24.30 -1.13
CA VAL A 98 1.19 -24.41 -0.14
C VAL A 98 1.76 -24.40 1.28
N VAL A 99 1.21 -23.53 2.14
CA VAL A 99 0.96 -23.86 3.56
C VAL A 99 -0.34 -23.18 4.01
#